data_AF-A0AAP8N9I7-F1
#
_entry.id   AF-A0AAP8N9I7-F1
#
_cell.length_a   1.000
_cell.length_b   1.000
_cell.length_c   1.000
_cell.angle_alpha   90.00
_cell.angle_beta   90.00
_cell.angle_gamma   90.00
#
_symmetry.space_group_name_H-M   'P 1'
#
loop_
_entity.id
_entity.type
_entity.pdbx_description
1 polymer ?
#
loop_
_entity_poly.entity_id
_entity_poly.type
_entity_poly.pdbx_seq_one_letter_code
_entity_poly.pdbx_strand_id
1 'polypeptide(L)'
;FKESVNKETEKKLAQKKRNEPLYKTYPKFGDEMGTLSIPRINAKIPIFHGTNEDELSKGIGHYAKSVLPGERDNSVLAGHRDTVFRQLGDVKLGDQLIVTTSAGTFTYEVRKIRIVDKDDRTVIIPKPRPTLTVSTCYPFRYIGPA
;
A
#
# COMPACT_ATOMS: atom_id res chain seq x y z
N PHE A 1 38.29 -26.49 1.89
CA PHE A 1 38.57 -25.04 1.87
C PHE A 1 37.53 -24.41 0.95
N LYS A 2 36.87 -23.35 1.41
CA LYS A 2 35.57 -22.83 0.94
C LYS A 2 35.46 -22.67 -0.57
N GLU A 3 34.40 -23.25 -1.14
CA GLU A 3 33.96 -23.06 -2.52
C GLU A 3 33.73 -21.59 -2.82
N SER A 4 34.46 -21.09 -3.83
CA SER A 4 34.24 -19.79 -4.45
C SER A 4 32.83 -19.74 -5.05
N VAL A 5 31.88 -19.11 -4.36
CA VAL A 5 30.56 -18.83 -4.89
C VAL A 5 30.71 -17.91 -6.11
N ASN A 6 30.41 -18.44 -7.29
CA ASN A 6 30.57 -17.76 -8.56
C ASN A 6 29.51 -16.64 -8.72
N LYS A 7 29.93 -15.40 -9.02
CA LYS A 7 29.07 -14.21 -9.21
C LYS A 7 27.92 -14.41 -10.20
N GLU A 8 28.06 -15.36 -11.12
CA GLU A 8 27.06 -15.70 -12.12
C GLU A 8 25.86 -16.47 -11.53
N THR A 9 26.11 -17.31 -10.54
CA THR A 9 25.07 -18.04 -9.79
C THR A 9 24.26 -17.07 -8.93
N GLU A 10 24.90 -16.09 -8.29
CA GLU A 10 24.23 -15.03 -7.54
C GLU A 10 23.37 -14.14 -8.44
N LYS A 11 23.88 -13.75 -9.63
CA LYS A 11 23.10 -13.02 -10.64
C LYS A 11 21.90 -13.82 -11.11
N LYS A 12 22.04 -15.11 -11.43
CA LYS A 12 20.91 -15.96 -11.84
C LYS A 12 19.88 -16.16 -10.73
N LEU A 13 20.31 -16.35 -9.47
CA LEU A 13 19.42 -16.44 -8.30
C LEU A 13 18.67 -15.13 -8.04
N ALA A 14 19.36 -13.99 -8.15
CA ALA A 14 18.74 -12.66 -8.04
C ALA A 14 17.77 -12.39 -9.20
N GLN A 15 18.11 -12.80 -10.43
CA GLN A 15 17.24 -12.69 -11.61
C GLN A 15 16.00 -13.60 -11.50
N LYS A 16 16.16 -14.81 -10.94
CA LYS A 16 15.06 -15.77 -10.76
C LYS A 16 14.07 -15.31 -9.69
N LYS A 17 14.57 -14.87 -8.52
CA LYS A 17 13.74 -14.22 -7.48
C LYS A 17 13.01 -12.96 -8.00
N ARG A 18 13.60 -12.28 -8.97
CA ARG A 18 13.06 -11.04 -9.57
C ARG A 18 11.89 -11.27 -10.53
N ASN A 19 11.73 -12.50 -11.03
CA ASN A 19 10.70 -12.89 -11.99
C ASN A 19 9.65 -13.84 -11.38
N GLU A 20 9.81 -14.24 -10.11
CA GLU A 20 8.75 -14.95 -9.39
C GLU A 20 7.67 -13.97 -8.96
N PRO A 21 6.38 -14.32 -9.12
CA PRO A 21 5.29 -13.49 -8.64
C PRO A 21 5.39 -13.39 -7.11
N LEU A 22 5.38 -12.17 -6.58
CA LEU A 22 5.43 -11.93 -5.13
C LEU A 22 4.25 -12.60 -4.42
N TYR A 23 3.09 -12.61 -5.08
CA TYR A 23 1.86 -13.20 -4.59
C TYR A 23 1.59 -14.54 -5.28
N LYS A 24 1.46 -15.61 -4.49
CA LYS A 24 1.03 -16.93 -4.98
C LYS A 24 -0.46 -16.95 -5.37
N THR A 25 -1.25 -16.14 -4.67
CA THR A 25 -2.70 -16.03 -4.86
C THR A 25 -3.09 -14.57 -4.77
N TYR A 26 -3.93 -14.13 -5.69
CA TYR A 26 -4.52 -12.79 -5.64
C TYR A 26 -5.78 -12.83 -4.75
N PRO A 27 -5.94 -11.87 -3.83
CA PRO A 27 -7.15 -11.77 -3.02
C PRO A 27 -8.37 -11.50 -3.92
N LYS A 28 -9.52 -12.06 -3.57
CA LYS A 28 -10.78 -11.72 -4.25
C LYS A 28 -11.30 -10.40 -3.70
N PHE A 29 -12.26 -9.80 -4.40
CA PHE A 29 -12.93 -8.61 -3.89
C PHE A 29 -13.58 -8.91 -2.54
N GLY A 30 -13.34 -8.08 -1.53
CA GLY A 30 -13.79 -8.24 -0.15
C GLY A 30 -12.85 -9.05 0.77
N ASP A 31 -11.83 -9.72 0.25
CA ASP A 31 -10.88 -10.50 1.08
C ASP A 31 -9.97 -9.59 1.90
N GLU A 32 -9.66 -10.01 3.13
CA GLU A 32 -8.57 -9.42 3.90
C GLU A 32 -7.24 -9.84 3.26
N MET A 33 -6.50 -8.88 2.72
CA MET A 33 -5.23 -9.12 2.02
C MET A 33 -4.00 -8.84 2.87
N GLY A 34 -4.18 -8.17 4.01
CA GLY A 34 -3.08 -7.85 4.91
C GLY A 34 -3.40 -6.79 5.94
N THR A 35 -2.36 -6.14 6.45
CA THR A 35 -2.46 -5.11 7.49
C THR A 35 -1.46 -3.99 7.23
N LEU A 36 -1.89 -2.74 7.36
CA LEU A 36 -1.04 -1.56 7.39
C LEU A 36 -0.71 -1.21 8.84
N SER A 37 0.57 -1.09 9.16
CA SER A 37 1.06 -0.61 10.45
C SER A 37 1.80 0.71 10.27
N ILE A 38 1.49 1.68 11.13
CA ILE A 38 2.09 3.02 11.13
C ILE A 38 2.67 3.26 12.53
N PRO A 39 3.96 2.95 12.76
CA PRO A 39 4.58 3.01 14.08
C PRO A 39 4.46 4.37 14.75
N ARG A 40 4.53 5.45 13.96
CA ARG A 40 4.46 6.84 14.42
C ARG A 40 3.22 7.14 15.25
N ILE A 41 2.08 6.57 14.85
CA ILE A 41 0.77 6.79 15.48
C ILE A 41 0.26 5.52 16.19
N ASN A 42 1.12 4.50 16.30
CA ASN A 42 0.80 3.18 16.84
C ASN A 42 -0.49 2.57 16.24
N ALA A 43 -0.73 2.82 14.94
CA ALA A 43 -1.91 2.34 14.24
C ALA A 43 -1.62 1.01 13.55
N LYS A 44 -2.58 0.09 13.62
CA LYS A 44 -2.56 -1.20 12.92
C LYS A 44 -3.94 -1.44 12.34
N ILE A 45 -4.05 -1.51 11.01
CA ILE A 45 -5.31 -1.39 10.29
C ILE A 45 -5.39 -2.50 9.24
N PRO A 46 -6.46 -3.32 9.22
CA PRO A 46 -6.62 -4.35 8.20
C PRO A 46 -6.80 -3.72 6.80
N ILE A 47 -6.25 -4.40 5.80
CA ILE A 47 -6.36 -4.05 4.38
C ILE A 47 -7.23 -5.10 3.71
N PHE A 48 -8.30 -4.65 3.06
CA PHE A 48 -9.22 -5.45 2.28
C PHE A 48 -9.01 -5.16 0.79
N HIS A 49 -9.16 -6.17 -0.07
CA HIS A 49 -9.07 -5.98 -1.51
C HIS A 49 -10.40 -5.46 -2.05
N GLY A 50 -10.40 -4.23 -2.56
CA GLY A 50 -11.62 -3.53 -2.98
C GLY A 50 -11.77 -2.19 -2.28
N THR A 51 -12.50 -1.27 -2.90
CA THR A 51 -12.76 0.08 -2.37
C THR A 51 -14.26 0.39 -2.34
N ASN A 52 -15.11 -0.62 -2.18
CA ASN A 52 -16.54 -0.41 -1.96
C ASN A 52 -16.79 -0.10 -0.47
N GLU A 53 -18.01 0.33 -0.14
CA GLU A 53 -18.37 0.73 1.22
C GLU A 53 -18.22 -0.42 2.23
N ASP A 54 -18.50 -1.67 1.85
CA ASP A 54 -18.37 -2.83 2.72
C ASP A 54 -16.93 -3.04 3.26
N GLU A 55 -15.94 -2.77 2.42
CA GLU A 55 -14.51 -2.92 2.72
C GLU A 55 -13.99 -1.69 3.46
N LEU A 56 -14.34 -0.50 2.99
CA LEU A 56 -13.91 0.75 3.60
C LEU A 56 -14.51 0.94 5.00
N SER A 57 -15.69 0.37 5.28
CA SER A 57 -16.29 0.35 6.61
C SER A 57 -15.53 -0.53 7.61
N LYS A 58 -14.78 -1.53 7.12
CA LYS A 58 -14.00 -2.47 7.96
C LYS A 58 -12.56 -2.03 8.15
N GLY A 59 -12.00 -1.21 7.26
CA GLY A 59 -10.62 -0.76 7.36
C GLY A 59 -10.13 -0.02 6.12
N ILE A 60 -8.99 -0.45 5.59
CA ILE A 60 -8.39 0.11 4.38
C ILE A 60 -8.84 -0.71 3.18
N GLY A 61 -9.34 -0.05 2.15
CA GLY A 61 -9.60 -0.66 0.85
C GLY A 61 -8.39 -0.53 -0.07
N HIS A 62 -7.95 -1.63 -0.69
CA HIS A 62 -6.99 -1.61 -1.78
C HIS A 62 -7.71 -1.42 -3.11
N TYR A 63 -7.23 -0.50 -3.94
CA TYR A 63 -7.80 -0.28 -5.26
C TYR A 63 -7.56 -1.48 -6.17
N ALA A 64 -8.62 -2.22 -6.50
CA ALA A 64 -8.50 -3.49 -7.23
C ALA A 64 -7.85 -3.37 -8.62
N LYS A 65 -7.80 -2.17 -9.21
CA LYS A 65 -7.10 -1.91 -10.48
C LYS A 65 -5.63 -1.50 -10.31
N SER A 66 -5.15 -1.24 -9.08
CA SER A 66 -3.72 -1.06 -8.79
C SER A 66 -3.04 -2.39 -8.49
N VAL A 67 -1.71 -2.40 -8.54
CA VAL A 67 -0.91 -3.57 -8.15
C VAL A 67 -0.95 -3.78 -6.64
N LEU A 68 -0.66 -4.99 -6.20
CA LEU A 68 -0.60 -5.32 -4.78
C LEU A 68 0.63 -4.69 -4.11
N PRO A 69 0.60 -4.45 -2.78
CA PRO A 69 1.75 -3.94 -2.05
C PRO A 69 3.00 -4.79 -2.27
N GLY A 70 4.08 -4.15 -2.71
CA GLY A 70 5.39 -4.77 -2.92
C GLY A 70 5.69 -5.05 -4.37
N GLU A 71 4.66 -5.08 -5.22
CA GLU A 71 4.83 -5.20 -6.67
C GLU A 71 5.46 -3.96 -7.29
N ARG A 72 6.01 -4.12 -8.49
CA ARG A 72 6.68 -3.06 -9.23
C ARG A 72 5.68 -2.15 -9.94
N ASP A 73 4.92 -1.41 -9.15
CA ASP A 73 4.14 -0.27 -9.61
C ASP A 73 3.66 0.54 -8.39
N ASN A 74 2.63 1.36 -8.57
CA ASN A 74 1.91 2.07 -7.54
C ASN A 74 0.76 1.21 -7.00
N SER A 75 0.87 0.79 -5.74
CA SER A 75 -0.24 0.19 -4.99
C SER A 75 -1.02 1.29 -4.29
N VAL A 76 -2.33 1.32 -4.48
CA VAL A 76 -3.18 2.40 -3.98
C VAL A 76 -4.11 1.87 -2.89
N LEU A 77 -3.99 2.47 -1.71
CA LEU A 77 -4.82 2.21 -0.55
C LEU A 77 -5.74 3.41 -0.33
N ALA A 78 -7.01 3.15 -0.08
CA ALA A 78 -8.04 4.14 0.23
C ALA A 78 -8.65 3.83 1.60
N GLY A 79 -9.05 4.85 2.33
CA GLY A 79 -9.83 4.65 3.56
C GLY A 79 -10.60 5.86 4.00
N HIS A 80 -11.64 5.62 4.79
CA HIS A 80 -12.46 6.68 5.37
C HIS A 80 -11.66 7.48 6.40
N ARG A 81 -11.76 8.80 6.28
CA ARG A 81 -11.16 9.79 7.19
C ARG A 81 -11.58 9.58 8.65
N ASP A 82 -12.85 9.24 8.87
CA ASP A 82 -13.49 9.31 10.20
C ASP A 82 -13.04 8.21 11.17
N THR A 83 -12.18 7.30 10.72
CA THR A 83 -11.59 6.24 11.53
C THR A 83 -10.10 6.54 11.82
N VAL A 84 -9.25 5.54 11.68
CA VAL A 84 -7.79 5.56 11.88
C VAL A 84 -7.05 6.52 10.95
N PHE A 85 -7.67 6.95 9.84
CA PHE A 85 -7.10 7.94 8.93
C PHE A 85 -7.10 9.38 9.48
N ARG A 86 -7.84 9.67 10.55
CA ARG A 86 -7.76 10.99 11.20
C ARG A 86 -6.36 11.27 11.73
N GLN A 87 -5.68 10.24 12.22
CA GLN A 87 -4.31 10.30 12.73
C GLN A 87 -3.25 10.23 11.60
N LEU A 88 -3.65 9.93 10.36
CA LEU A 88 -2.73 9.99 9.21
C LEU A 88 -2.25 11.43 8.94
N GLY A 89 -2.93 12.44 9.48
CA GLY A 89 -2.44 13.83 9.50
C GLY A 89 -1.19 14.05 10.36
N ASP A 90 -0.91 13.17 11.33
CA ASP A 90 0.30 13.24 12.16
C ASP A 90 1.53 12.58 11.50
N VAL A 91 1.32 11.88 10.39
CA VAL A 91 2.38 11.25 9.60
C VAL A 91 3.18 12.34 8.88
N LYS A 92 4.50 12.23 8.93
CA LYS A 92 5.45 13.19 8.36
C LYS A 92 6.33 12.51 7.31
N LEU A 93 7.04 13.36 6.56
CA LEU A 93 8.09 12.89 5.66
C LEU A 93 9.15 12.11 6.46
N GLY A 94 9.53 10.94 5.96
CA GLY A 94 10.48 10.02 6.61
C GLY A 94 9.84 8.99 7.54
N ASP A 95 8.54 9.08 7.84
CA ASP A 95 7.86 8.05 8.62
C ASP A 95 7.70 6.75 7.81
N GLN A 96 7.57 5.64 8.53
CA GLN A 96 7.44 4.31 7.94
C GLN A 96 5.98 3.85 7.86
N LEU A 97 5.63 3.27 6.72
CA LEU A 97 4.39 2.55 6.49
C LEU A 97 4.74 1.08 6.25
N ILE A 98 4.31 0.20 7.13
CA ILE A 98 4.66 -1.22 7.09
C ILE A 98 3.42 -2.01 6.67
N VAL A 99 3.46 -2.61 5.49
CA VAL A 99 2.38 -3.43 4.96
C VAL A 99 2.74 -4.89 5.09
N THR A 100 1.97 -5.65 5.85
CA THR A 100 2.13 -7.11 5.98
C THR A 100 1.03 -7.79 5.21
N THR A 101 1.39 -8.64 4.25
CA THR A 101 0.47 -9.45 3.43
C THR A 101 0.90 -10.91 3.42
N SER A 102 0.16 -11.76 2.71
CA SER A 102 0.54 -13.16 2.47
C SER A 102 1.87 -13.32 1.71
N ALA A 103 2.31 -12.31 0.97
CA ALA A 103 3.60 -12.30 0.27
C ALA A 103 4.78 -11.96 1.20
N GLY A 104 4.52 -11.31 2.34
CA GLY A 104 5.53 -10.88 3.30
C GLY A 104 5.27 -9.48 3.83
N THR A 105 6.31 -8.89 4.45
CA THR A 105 6.26 -7.55 5.03
C THR A 105 7.04 -6.57 4.16
N PHE A 106 6.37 -5.49 3.74
CA PHE A 106 6.91 -4.44 2.91
C PHE A 106 6.95 -3.13 3.71
N THR A 107 8.15 -2.56 3.85
CA THR A 107 8.33 -1.28 4.54
C THR A 107 8.50 -0.17 3.51
N TYR A 108 7.66 0.84 3.60
CA TYR A 108 7.70 2.05 2.79
C TYR A 108 8.08 3.25 3.65
N GLU A 109 8.72 4.22 3.04
CA GLU A 109 9.03 5.50 3.66
C GLU A 109 8.17 6.59 3.00
N VAL A 110 7.58 7.46 3.82
CA VAL A 110 6.77 8.58 3.37
C VAL A 110 7.69 9.64 2.75
N ARG A 111 7.74 9.68 1.41
CA ARG A 111 8.55 10.67 0.68
C ARG A 111 7.77 11.90 0.24
N LYS A 112 6.44 11.83 0.22
CA LYS A 112 5.59 12.93 -0.24
C LYS A 112 4.23 12.86 0.42
N ILE A 113 3.74 14.00 0.89
CA ILE A 113 2.38 14.19 1.40
C ILE A 113 1.76 15.33 0.58
N ARG A 114 0.57 15.12 0.05
CA ARG A 114 -0.16 16.13 -0.72
C ARG A 114 -1.65 16.00 -0.46
N ILE A 115 -2.31 17.15 -0.49
CA ILE A 115 -3.75 17.24 -0.63
C ILE A 115 -4.02 17.45 -2.12
N VAL A 116 -4.86 16.60 -2.71
CA VAL A 116 -5.22 16.64 -4.13
C VAL A 116 -6.74 16.74 -4.28
N ASP A 117 -7.20 17.18 -5.45
CA ASP A 117 -8.62 17.19 -5.77
C ASP A 117 -9.15 15.76 -5.99
N LYS A 118 -10.47 15.55 -5.84
CA LYS A 118 -11.10 14.23 -6.03
C LYS A 118 -10.91 13.71 -7.46
N ASP A 119 -10.86 14.60 -8.44
CA ASP A 119 -10.64 14.23 -9.85
C ASP A 119 -9.16 14.11 -10.23
N ASP A 120 -8.24 14.32 -9.29
CA ASP A 120 -6.80 14.23 -9.54
C ASP A 120 -6.39 12.77 -9.73
N ARG A 121 -6.29 12.35 -10.99
CA ARG A 121 -5.85 11.01 -11.37
C ARG A 121 -4.35 10.78 -11.15
N THR A 122 -3.58 11.77 -10.68
CA THR A 122 -2.14 11.61 -10.50
C THR A 122 -1.76 10.66 -9.38
N VAL A 123 -2.71 10.38 -8.47
CA VAL A 123 -2.55 9.44 -7.34
C VAL A 123 -2.51 7.97 -7.74
N ILE A 124 -3.06 7.62 -8.91
CA ILE A 124 -3.10 6.24 -9.45
C ILE A 124 -2.10 6.03 -10.59
N ILE A 125 -1.26 7.03 -10.92
CA ILE A 125 -0.30 6.91 -12.03
C ILE A 125 0.77 5.86 -11.68
N PRO A 126 1.13 5.00 -12.66
CA PRO A 126 2.19 4.04 -12.49
C PRO A 126 3.53 4.63 -12.06
N LYS A 127 4.30 3.89 -11.26
CA LYS A 127 5.61 4.33 -10.77
C LYS A 127 6.71 3.32 -11.12
N PRO A 128 7.92 3.80 -11.49
CA PRO A 128 9.04 2.92 -11.85
C PRO A 128 9.63 2.13 -10.67
N ARG A 129 9.17 2.41 -9.45
CA ARG A 129 9.57 1.73 -8.21
C ARG A 129 8.32 1.33 -7.43
N PRO A 130 8.36 0.24 -6.65
CA PRO A 130 7.29 -0.13 -5.72
C PRO A 130 6.93 1.08 -4.86
N THR A 131 5.75 1.63 -5.10
CA THR A 131 5.27 2.84 -4.45
C THR A 131 3.94 2.52 -3.78
N LEU A 132 3.79 2.96 -2.54
CA LEU A 132 2.52 2.88 -1.84
C LEU A 132 1.90 4.29 -1.80
N THR A 133 0.74 4.44 -2.41
CA THR A 133 -0.07 5.65 -2.28
C THR A 133 -1.21 5.37 -1.30
N VAL A 134 -1.24 6.11 -0.20
CA VAL A 134 -2.33 6.06 0.77
C VAL A 134 -3.18 7.30 0.57
N SER A 135 -4.43 7.11 0.17
CA SER A 135 -5.41 8.14 -0.09
C SER A 135 -6.54 8.07 0.93
N THR A 136 -7.09 9.23 1.29
CA THR A 136 -8.25 9.36 2.16
C THR A 136 -9.07 10.57 1.72
N CYS A 137 -10.37 10.55 1.98
CA CYS A 137 -11.25 11.65 1.61
C CYS A 137 -10.84 12.95 2.33
N TYR A 138 -10.69 14.02 1.55
CA TYR A 138 -10.50 15.41 1.96
C TYR A 138 -11.47 16.29 1.14
N PRO A 139 -12.15 17.30 1.70
CA PRO A 139 -11.96 17.89 3.01
C PRO A 139 -12.64 17.12 4.13
N PHE A 140 -12.20 17.47 5.33
CA PHE A 140 -12.63 16.97 6.61
C PHE A 140 -14.11 17.22 7.00
N ARG A 141 -14.83 17.95 6.14
CA ARG A 141 -16.26 18.20 6.15
C ARG A 141 -16.72 18.15 4.70
N TYR A 142 -17.38 17.06 4.31
CA TYR A 142 -18.29 17.14 3.18
C TYR A 142 -19.68 17.41 3.76
N ILE A 143 -20.12 18.66 3.69
CA ILE A 143 -21.52 19.04 3.87
C ILE A 143 -22.08 19.04 2.45
N GLY A 144 -22.73 17.95 2.06
CA GLY A 144 -23.51 17.91 0.80
C GLY A 144 -24.77 18.77 0.92
N PRO A 145 -25.34 19.25 -0.19
CA PRO A 145 -26.50 20.14 -0.17
C PRO A 145 -27.75 19.43 0.39
N ALA A 146 -28.59 20.23 1.05
CA ALA A 146 -29.93 19.87 1.49
C ALA A 146 -30.87 19.59 0.31
#